data_AF-A0A4Q3DCL6-F1
#
_entry.id   AF-A0A4Q3DCL6-F1
#
_cell.length_a   1.000
_cell.length_b   1.000
_cell.length_c   1.000
_cell.angle_alpha   90.00
_cell.angle_beta   90.00
_cell.angle_gamma   90.00
#
_symmetry.space_group_name_H-M   'P 1'
#
loop_
_entity.id
_entity.type
_entity.pdbx_description
1 polymer ?
#
loop_
_entity_poly.entity_id
_entity_poly.type
_entity_poly.pdbx_seq_one_letter_code
_entity_poly.pdbx_strand_id
1 'polypeptide(L)'
;MTGSAPVQAPAAAEAQLQSFIARFTPEIAERVRACRTALRACLPTANELVYDNYQALAIGYAPGKRSSEAILSIAVYPRVVRLFFLQGAGLPDPGHVLTGQGRKVRSIILESPATLDAPAVAALLAAALERAPQPLPLSGAGRTIIKSISAKQRPRRPAKESA
;
A
#
# COMPACT_ATOMS: atom_id res chain seq x y z
N MET A 1 25.21 2.68 3.76
CA MET A 1 25.21 1.23 3.47
C MET A 1 23.88 0.65 3.94
N THR A 2 22.89 0.59 3.07
CA THR A 2 21.57 0.02 3.42
C THR A 2 21.65 -1.48 3.17
N GLY A 3 21.89 -2.25 4.23
CA GLY A 3 21.85 -3.71 4.15
C GLY A 3 20.45 -4.15 3.71
N SER A 4 20.36 -4.83 2.57
CA SER A 4 19.14 -5.56 2.20
C SER A 4 18.85 -6.56 3.33
N ALA A 5 17.69 -6.43 3.97
CA ALA A 5 17.26 -7.42 4.95
C ALA A 5 17.24 -8.82 4.30
N PRO A 6 17.70 -9.87 5.01
CA PRO A 6 17.60 -11.24 4.50
C PRO A 6 16.14 -11.56 4.16
N VAL A 7 15.94 -12.39 3.13
CA VAL A 7 14.59 -12.85 2.75
C VAL A 7 14.05 -13.69 3.91
N GLN A 8 13.22 -13.08 4.75
CA GLN A 8 12.55 -13.77 5.85
C GLN A 8 11.56 -14.80 5.31
N ALA A 9 11.29 -15.84 6.10
CA ALA A 9 10.23 -16.80 5.82
C ALA A 9 8.87 -16.07 5.71
N PRO A 10 7.95 -16.49 4.83
CA PRO A 10 6.69 -15.79 4.59
C PRO A 10 5.86 -15.53 5.86
N ALA A 11 5.80 -16.52 6.77
CA ALA A 11 5.08 -16.38 8.04
C ALA A 11 5.72 -15.34 8.97
N ALA A 12 7.06 -15.25 8.99
CA ALA A 12 7.77 -14.25 9.77
C ALA A 12 7.55 -12.83 9.22
N ALA A 13 7.56 -12.67 7.89
CA ALA A 13 7.29 -11.38 7.25
C ALA A 13 5.84 -10.92 7.49
N GLU A 14 4.87 -11.83 7.43
CA GLU A 14 3.47 -11.53 7.76
C GLU A 14 3.32 -11.12 9.24
N ALA A 15 3.87 -11.90 10.17
CA ALA A 15 3.83 -11.57 11.60
C ALA A 15 4.49 -10.21 11.88
N GLN A 16 5.60 -9.91 11.21
CA GLN A 16 6.28 -8.63 11.35
C GLN A 16 5.41 -7.48 10.83
N LEU A 17 4.78 -7.62 9.67
CA LEU A 17 3.82 -6.62 9.16
C LEU A 17 2.65 -6.40 10.13
N GLN A 18 2.08 -7.47 10.70
CA GLN A 18 1.01 -7.34 11.70
C GLN A 18 1.47 -6.57 12.93
N SER A 19 2.72 -6.75 13.38
CA SER A 19 3.26 -5.97 14.50
C SER A 19 3.39 -4.48 14.16
N PHE A 20 3.71 -4.12 12.90
CA PHE A 20 3.72 -2.72 12.46
C PHE A 20 2.32 -2.12 12.46
N ILE A 21 1.33 -2.86 11.95
CA ILE A 21 -0.08 -2.44 11.91
C ILE A 21 -0.63 -2.22 13.32
N ALA A 22 -0.28 -3.08 14.29
CA ALA A 22 -0.74 -2.98 15.67
C ALA A 22 -0.30 -1.69 16.40
N ARG A 23 0.72 -0.98 15.88
CA ARG A 23 1.20 0.29 16.44
C ARG A 23 0.27 1.45 16.16
N PHE A 24 -0.61 1.35 15.17
CA PHE A 24 -1.63 2.35 14.88
C PHE A 24 -2.81 2.24 15.87
N THR A 25 -3.81 3.11 15.73
CA THR A 25 -5.08 2.96 16.48
C THR A 25 -5.84 1.72 16.00
N PRO A 26 -6.72 1.13 16.82
CA PRO A 26 -7.51 -0.03 16.40
C PRO A 26 -8.27 0.20 15.09
N GLU A 27 -8.89 1.37 14.95
CA GLU A 27 -9.62 1.77 13.74
C GLU A 27 -8.73 1.76 12.48
N ILE A 28 -7.55 2.40 12.53
CA ILE A 28 -6.62 2.42 11.39
C ILE A 28 -6.08 1.01 11.11
N ALA A 29 -5.78 0.24 12.16
CA ALA A 29 -5.30 -1.13 12.01
C ALA A 29 -6.33 -2.03 11.32
N GLU A 30 -7.60 -1.95 11.71
CA GLU A 30 -8.70 -2.67 11.05
C GLU A 30 -8.87 -2.23 9.60
N ARG A 31 -8.89 -0.91 9.36
CA ARG A 31 -9.03 -0.34 8.02
C ARG A 31 -7.94 -0.82 7.08
N VAL A 32 -6.68 -0.84 7.53
CA VAL A 32 -5.55 -1.34 6.75
C VAL A 32 -5.68 -2.83 6.47
N ARG A 33 -6.05 -3.65 7.47
CA ARG A 33 -6.24 -5.09 7.27
C ARG A 33 -7.32 -5.36 6.23
N ALA A 34 -8.46 -4.68 6.33
CA ALA A 34 -9.58 -4.85 5.41
C ALA A 34 -9.20 -4.43 3.97
N CYS A 35 -8.62 -3.25 3.80
CA CYS A 35 -8.19 -2.77 2.48
C CYS A 35 -7.09 -3.65 1.87
N ARG A 36 -6.16 -4.13 2.70
CA ARG A 36 -5.10 -5.04 2.26
C ARG A 36 -5.68 -6.38 1.79
N THR A 37 -6.64 -6.95 2.51
CA THR A 37 -7.32 -8.18 2.10
C THR A 37 -8.01 -8.00 0.75
N ALA A 38 -8.75 -6.90 0.57
CA ALA A 38 -9.40 -6.57 -0.70
C ALA A 38 -8.37 -6.42 -1.85
N LEU A 39 -7.28 -5.68 -1.65
CA LEU A 39 -6.24 -5.55 -2.68
C LEU A 39 -5.53 -6.87 -2.99
N ARG A 40 -5.32 -7.76 -2.01
CA ARG A 40 -4.77 -9.09 -2.26
C ARG A 40 -5.72 -9.97 -3.08
N ALA A 41 -7.04 -9.79 -2.94
CA ALA A 41 -8.02 -10.46 -3.79
C ALA A 41 -8.00 -9.89 -5.22
N CYS A 42 -7.86 -8.57 -5.38
CA CYS A 42 -7.72 -7.94 -6.70
C CYS A 42 -6.38 -8.28 -7.39
N LEU A 43 -5.30 -8.48 -6.62
CA LEU A 43 -3.93 -8.63 -7.10
C LEU A 43 -3.26 -9.89 -6.52
N PRO A 44 -3.79 -11.11 -6.78
CA PRO A 44 -3.38 -12.32 -6.09
C PRO A 44 -1.90 -12.70 -6.31
N THR A 45 -1.30 -12.28 -7.42
CA THR A 45 0.08 -12.57 -7.79
C THR A 45 1.06 -11.44 -7.47
N ALA A 46 0.59 -10.29 -6.99
CA ALA A 46 1.43 -9.16 -6.65
C ALA A 46 2.16 -9.36 -5.32
N ASN A 47 3.47 -9.10 -5.29
CA ASN A 47 4.22 -9.04 -4.04
C ASN A 47 3.88 -7.77 -3.27
N GLU A 48 3.83 -7.89 -1.95
CA GLU A 48 3.68 -6.77 -1.02
C GLU A 48 5.04 -6.38 -0.47
N LEU A 49 5.55 -5.25 -0.94
CA LEU A 49 6.83 -4.67 -0.54
C LEU A 49 6.59 -3.70 0.62
N VAL A 50 6.96 -4.11 1.83
CA VAL A 50 6.66 -3.36 3.07
C VAL A 50 7.83 -2.49 3.48
N TYR A 51 7.53 -1.23 3.78
CA TYR A 51 8.47 -0.22 4.26
C TYR A 51 7.92 0.47 5.50
N ASP A 52 8.49 0.20 6.67
CA ASP A 52 8.11 0.91 7.90
C ASP A 52 8.93 2.21 8.02
N ASN A 53 8.63 3.16 7.12
CA ASN A 53 9.37 4.40 6.90
C ASN A 53 9.21 5.41 8.04
N TYR A 54 10.03 6.47 8.05
CA TYR A 54 9.94 7.54 9.05
C TYR A 54 8.52 8.11 9.21
N GLN A 55 7.85 8.45 8.10
CA GLN A 55 6.54 9.12 8.12
C GLN A 55 5.34 8.17 8.21
N ALA A 56 5.39 7.03 7.52
CA ALA A 56 4.25 6.14 7.33
C ALA A 56 4.71 4.69 7.18
N LEU A 57 3.81 3.75 7.42
CA LEU A 57 3.97 2.37 6.97
C LEU A 57 3.48 2.29 5.53
N ALA A 58 4.35 1.92 4.58
CA ALA A 58 4.00 1.77 3.19
C ALA A 58 4.01 0.29 2.78
N ILE A 59 3.03 -0.12 1.98
CA ILE A 59 2.90 -1.45 1.39
C ILE A 59 2.75 -1.24 -0.11
N GLY A 60 3.78 -1.55 -0.89
CA GLY A 60 3.76 -1.45 -2.35
C GLY A 60 3.36 -2.78 -2.99
N TYR A 61 2.52 -2.74 -4.03
CA TYR A 61 2.11 -3.92 -4.80
C TYR A 61 2.88 -3.96 -6.11
N ALA A 62 3.70 -4.98 -6.31
CA ALA A 62 4.61 -5.09 -7.44
C ALA A 62 4.62 -6.49 -8.06
N PRO A 63 4.87 -6.63 -9.38
CA PRO A 63 5.06 -7.93 -10.02
C PRO A 63 6.31 -8.65 -9.52
N GLY A 64 7.37 -7.90 -9.19
CA GLY A 64 8.63 -8.42 -8.68
C GLY A 64 8.98 -7.89 -7.28
N LYS A 65 10.28 -7.88 -6.98
CA LYS A 65 10.82 -7.49 -5.65
C LYS A 65 11.43 -6.08 -5.64
N ARG A 66 11.41 -5.38 -6.78
CA ARG A 66 12.00 -4.04 -6.92
C ARG A 66 10.94 -2.98 -6.65
N SER A 67 11.31 -1.96 -5.88
CA SER A 67 10.39 -0.86 -5.53
C SER A 67 9.89 -0.10 -6.75
N SER A 68 10.72 0.03 -7.78
CA SER A 68 10.39 0.72 -9.03
C SER A 68 9.33 -0.01 -9.86
N GLU A 69 9.07 -1.29 -9.57
CA GLU A 69 8.04 -2.08 -10.23
C GLU A 69 6.67 -1.93 -9.55
N ALA A 70 6.61 -1.29 -8.39
CA ALA A 70 5.34 -1.12 -7.69
C ALA A 70 4.36 -0.31 -8.55
N ILE A 71 3.14 -0.83 -8.68
CA ILE A 71 2.05 -0.23 -9.45
C ILE A 71 1.21 0.63 -8.51
N LEU A 72 0.87 0.05 -7.35
CA LEU A 72 0.08 0.68 -6.30
C LEU A 72 0.85 0.68 -4.98
N SER A 73 0.47 1.56 -4.06
CA SER A 73 0.94 1.47 -2.69
C SER A 73 -0.10 1.95 -1.68
N ILE A 74 -0.35 1.18 -0.63
CA ILE A 74 -1.01 1.70 0.57
C ILE A 74 0.03 2.44 1.40
N ALA A 75 -0.28 3.65 1.85
CA ALA A 75 0.44 4.30 2.94
C ALA A 75 -0.48 4.54 4.13
N VAL A 76 -0.04 4.08 5.30
CA VAL A 76 -0.75 4.16 6.56
C VAL A 76 -0.16 5.30 7.39
N TYR A 77 -1.00 6.29 7.64
CA TYR A 77 -0.72 7.40 8.53
C TYR A 77 -1.55 7.26 9.82
N PRO A 78 -1.22 8.00 10.90
CA PRO A 78 -1.91 7.87 12.19
C PRO A 78 -3.42 8.13 12.16
N ARG A 79 -3.93 8.84 11.15
CA ARG A 79 -5.34 9.22 11.00
C ARG A 79 -5.96 8.78 9.68
N VAL A 80 -5.16 8.39 8.70
CA VAL A 80 -5.65 8.17 7.33
C VAL A 80 -4.90 7.02 6.69
N VAL A 81 -5.62 6.24 5.88
CA VAL A 81 -5.02 5.26 4.97
C VAL A 81 -5.20 5.79 3.55
N ARG A 82 -4.12 5.83 2.76
CA ARG A 82 -4.18 6.27 1.36
C ARG A 82 -3.76 5.15 0.43
N LEU A 83 -4.45 5.02 -0.69
CA LEU A 83 -4.00 4.26 -1.84
C LEU A 83 -3.34 5.21 -2.83
N PHE A 84 -2.10 4.91 -3.19
CA PHE A 84 -1.34 5.61 -4.20
C PHE A 84 -1.30 4.82 -5.50
N PHE A 85 -1.56 5.52 -6.60
CA PHE A 85 -1.32 5.07 -7.96
C PHE A 85 0.02 5.65 -8.39
N LEU A 86 1.05 4.81 -8.51
CA LEU A 86 2.43 5.29 -8.70
C LEU A 86 2.67 5.90 -10.09
N GLN A 87 1.80 5.56 -11.05
CA GLN A 87 1.67 6.22 -12.35
C GLN A 87 0.26 6.83 -12.55
N GLY A 88 -0.33 7.36 -11.48
CA GLY A 88 -1.69 7.85 -11.45
C GLY A 88 -1.99 9.08 -12.31
N ALA A 89 -1.00 9.95 -12.57
CA ALA A 89 -1.21 11.21 -13.29
C ALA A 89 -1.66 11.02 -14.74
N GLY A 90 -1.37 9.86 -15.33
CA GLY A 90 -1.82 9.52 -16.68
C GLY A 90 -3.15 8.77 -16.73
N LEU A 91 -3.72 8.35 -15.60
CA LEU A 91 -4.91 7.51 -15.58
C LEU A 91 -6.16 8.28 -16.03
N PRO A 92 -7.10 7.62 -16.75
CA PRO A 92 -8.39 8.21 -17.07
C PRO A 92 -9.21 8.29 -15.79
N ASP A 93 -9.39 9.50 -15.28
CA ASP A 93 -10.15 9.78 -14.04
C ASP A 93 -11.34 10.71 -14.34
N PRO A 94 -12.37 10.22 -15.06
CA PRO A 94 -13.55 11.04 -15.41
C PRO A 94 -14.36 11.45 -14.19
N GLY A 95 -14.26 10.69 -13.09
CA GLY A 95 -14.91 10.99 -11.82
C GLY A 95 -14.13 11.96 -10.94
N HIS A 96 -12.92 12.37 -11.35
CA HIS A 96 -12.03 13.25 -10.59
C HIS A 96 -11.83 12.81 -9.14
N VAL A 97 -11.75 11.50 -8.90
CA VAL A 97 -11.60 10.94 -7.54
C VAL A 97 -10.14 10.98 -7.07
N LEU A 98 -9.20 11.08 -8.01
CA LEU A 98 -7.77 11.14 -7.70
C LEU A 98 -7.37 12.51 -7.13
N THR A 99 -6.60 12.46 -6.05
CA THR A 99 -6.01 13.63 -5.40
C THR A 99 -4.48 13.64 -5.52
N GLY A 100 -3.91 14.83 -5.39
CA GLY A 100 -2.46 15.05 -5.37
C GLY A 100 -1.94 15.73 -6.65
N GLN A 101 -0.93 16.57 -6.47
CA GLN A 101 -0.37 17.42 -7.53
C GLN A 101 1.04 16.97 -7.98
N GLY A 102 1.47 15.77 -7.58
CA GLY A 102 2.77 15.25 -7.97
C GLY A 102 2.90 15.02 -9.48
N ARG A 103 4.12 14.95 -10.02
CA ARG A 103 4.33 14.76 -11.47
C ARG A 103 3.79 13.43 -12.02
N LYS A 104 3.81 12.38 -11.20
CA LYS A 104 3.40 11.01 -11.62
C LYS A 104 2.36 10.39 -10.70
N VAL A 105 2.48 10.65 -9.40
CA VAL A 105 1.70 9.93 -8.39
C VAL A 105 0.37 10.66 -8.15
N ARG A 106 -0.70 9.87 -8.05
CA ARG A 106 -2.01 10.30 -7.54
C ARG A 106 -2.43 9.39 -6.40
N SER A 107 -3.40 9.82 -5.60
CA SER A 107 -3.88 9.03 -4.47
C SER A 107 -5.36 9.22 -4.20
N ILE A 108 -5.95 8.25 -3.51
CA ILE A 108 -7.27 8.36 -2.89
C ILE A 108 -7.15 8.04 -1.40
N ILE A 109 -8.07 8.58 -0.61
CA ILE A 109 -8.22 8.16 0.79
C ILE A 109 -9.05 6.89 0.78
N LEU A 110 -8.58 5.88 1.50
CA LEU A 110 -9.34 4.67 1.77
C LEU A 110 -10.09 4.88 3.08
N GLU A 111 -11.40 5.12 2.99
CA GLU A 111 -12.27 5.18 4.18
C GLU A 111 -12.62 3.77 4.66
N SER A 112 -12.78 2.85 3.72
CA SER A 112 -13.12 1.45 3.96
C SER A 112 -12.68 0.61 2.75
N PRO A 113 -12.69 -0.74 2.83
CA PRO A 113 -12.47 -1.58 1.65
C PRO A 113 -13.47 -1.29 0.53
N ALA A 114 -14.69 -0.85 0.83
CA ALA A 114 -15.72 -0.54 -0.17
C ALA A 114 -15.33 0.63 -1.09
N THR A 115 -14.36 1.47 -0.70
CA THR A 115 -13.77 2.47 -1.61
C THR A 115 -13.17 1.79 -2.85
N LEU A 116 -12.64 0.58 -2.74
CA LEU A 116 -12.05 -0.17 -3.85
C LEU A 116 -13.11 -0.73 -4.82
N ASP A 117 -14.32 -0.99 -4.31
CA ASP A 117 -15.45 -1.52 -5.09
C ASP A 117 -16.23 -0.41 -5.82
N ALA A 118 -16.00 0.85 -5.46
CA ALA A 118 -16.61 1.98 -6.16
C ALA A 118 -16.25 1.94 -7.65
N PRO A 119 -17.21 2.01 -8.59
CA PRO A 119 -16.95 1.79 -10.02
C PRO A 119 -15.81 2.65 -10.59
N ALA A 120 -15.71 3.91 -10.16
CA ALA A 120 -14.63 4.81 -10.57
C ALA A 120 -13.26 4.32 -10.10
N VAL A 121 -13.16 3.81 -8.87
CA VAL A 121 -11.90 3.30 -8.30
C VAL A 121 -11.54 1.95 -8.91
N ALA A 122 -12.51 1.06 -9.12
CA ALA A 122 -12.30 -0.21 -9.80
C ALA A 122 -11.78 0.00 -11.24
N ALA A 123 -12.34 0.97 -11.97
CA ALA A 123 -11.85 1.34 -13.30
C ALA A 123 -10.41 1.88 -13.26
N LEU A 124 -10.07 2.70 -12.25
CA LEU A 124 -8.72 3.20 -12.05
C LEU A 124 -7.73 2.07 -11.71
N LEU A 125 -8.12 1.10 -10.89
CA LEU A 125 -7.32 -0.08 -10.59
C LEU A 125 -7.05 -0.89 -11.86
N ALA A 126 -8.09 -1.18 -12.65
CA ALA A 126 -7.93 -1.90 -13.92
C ALA A 126 -6.99 -1.16 -14.89
N ALA A 127 -7.21 0.14 -15.09
CA ALA A 127 -6.36 0.96 -15.95
C ALA A 127 -4.91 1.05 -15.45
N ALA A 128 -4.68 1.07 -14.13
CA ALA A 128 -3.34 1.06 -13.56
C ALA A 128 -2.59 -0.26 -13.81
N LEU A 129 -3.30 -1.39 -13.78
CA LEU A 129 -2.72 -2.70 -14.07
C LEU A 129 -2.43 -2.87 -15.57
N GLU A 130 -3.34 -2.43 -16.42
CA GLU A 130 -3.17 -2.49 -17.88
C GLU A 130 -1.98 -1.64 -18.33
N ARG A 131 -1.78 -0.47 -17.72
CA ARG A 131 -0.70 0.47 -18.07
C ARG A 131 0.59 0.22 -17.29
N ALA A 132 0.63 -0.80 -16.44
CA ALA A 132 1.82 -1.13 -15.69
C ALA A 132 2.95 -1.52 -16.66
N PRO A 133 4.17 -0.95 -16.55
CA PRO A 133 5.29 -1.27 -17.44
C PRO A 133 5.68 -2.74 -17.40
N GLN A 134 5.42 -3.39 -16.26
CA GLN A 134 5.55 -4.82 -16.11
C GLN A 134 4.22 -5.40 -15.64
N PRO A 135 3.64 -6.36 -16.38
CA PRO A 135 2.40 -7.00 -15.96
C PRO A 135 2.65 -7.85 -14.71
N LEU A 136 1.58 -8.07 -13.95
CA LEU A 136 1.60 -9.06 -12.87
C LEU A 136 1.82 -10.48 -13.45
N PRO A 137 2.49 -11.37 -12.72
CA PRO A 137 2.58 -12.78 -13.10
C PRO A 137 1.18 -13.37 -13.28
N LEU A 138 1.00 -14.24 -14.29
CA LEU A 138 -0.27 -14.90 -14.57
C LEU A 138 -0.64 -15.98 -13.52
N SER A 139 0.34 -16.48 -12.80
CA SER A 139 0.17 -17.54 -11.79
C SER A 139 1.15 -17.36 -10.63
N GLY A 140 0.88 -18.11 -9.55
CA GLY A 140 1.61 -18.03 -8.30
C GLY A 140 0.84 -17.27 -7.23
N ALA A 141 1.51 -17.02 -6.10
CA ALA A 141 0.95 -16.27 -4.99
C ALA A 141 1.91 -15.16 -4.59
N GLY A 142 1.39 -13.95 -4.52
CA GLY A 142 2.10 -12.79 -4.01
C GLY A 142 2.64 -13.05 -2.60
N ARG A 143 3.83 -12.53 -2.31
CA ARG A 143 4.47 -12.67 -0.99
C ARG A 143 4.62 -11.31 -0.32
N THR A 144 4.49 -11.30 1.00
CA THR A 144 4.88 -10.15 1.83
C THR A 144 6.38 -10.15 2.06
N ILE A 145 7.04 -9.03 1.78
CA ILE A 145 8.49 -8.86 1.86
C ILE A 145 8.77 -7.57 2.63
N ILE A 146 9.41 -7.68 3.80
CA ILE A 146 9.87 -6.52 4.56
C ILE A 146 11.15 -5.99 3.91
N LYS A 147 11.06 -4.79 3.32
CA LYS A 147 12.15 -4.18 2.55
C LYS A 147 13.02 -3.29 3.40
N SER A 148 12.42 -2.51 4.28
CA SER A 148 13.15 -1.69 5.24
C SER A 148 12.29 -1.31 6.45
N ILE A 149 12.99 -1.03 7.54
CA ILE A 149 12.44 -0.50 8.78
C ILE A 149 13.30 0.71 9.14
N SER A 150 12.68 1.87 9.25
CA SER A 150 13.42 3.07 9.64
C SER A 150 13.77 3.03 11.12
N ALA A 151 15.03 3.36 11.46
CA ALA A 151 15.49 3.43 12.85
C ALA A 151 14.76 4.51 13.67
N LYS A 152 14.22 5.54 13.00
CA LYS A 152 13.41 6.60 13.61
C LYS A 152 12.06 6.64 12.92
N GLN A 153 10.99 6.85 13.67
CA GLN A 153 9.64 6.90 13.13
C GLN A 153 8.82 7.95 13.86
N ARG A 154 7.95 8.64 13.13
CA ARG A 154 6.93 9.49 13.75
C ARG A 154 5.95 8.65 14.55
N PRO A 155 5.30 9.23 15.58
CA PRO A 155 4.23 8.55 16.31
C PRO A 155 3.20 7.96 15.36
N ARG A 156 2.86 6.68 15.57
CA ARG A 156 1.85 5.95 14.75
C ARG A 156 0.42 6.19 15.22
N ARG A 157 0.26 6.93 16.30
CA ARG A 157 -1.03 7.34 16.85
C ARG A 157 -1.05 8.86 16.97
N PRO A 158 -2.21 9.50 16.78
CA PRO A 158 -2.35 10.91 17.09
C PRO A 158 -1.97 11.18 18.55
N ALA A 159 -1.49 12.40 18.82
CA ALA A 159 -1.43 12.86 20.21
C ALA A 159 -2.85 12.77 20.80
N LYS A 160 -2.97 12.35 22.07
CA LYS A 160 -4.23 12.51 22.79
C LYS A 160 -4.55 13.99 22.77
N GLU A 161 -5.66 14.35 22.16
CA GLU A 161 -6.20 15.70 22.25
C GLU A 161 -6.49 15.92 23.74
N SER A 162 -5.79 16.86 24.37
CA SER A 162 -6.11 17.28 25.73
C SER A 162 -7.52 17.86 25.67
N ALA A 163 -8.46 17.18 26.35
CA ALA A 163 -9.82 17.66 26.52
C ALA A 163 -9.84 19.00 27.26
#